data_AF-A0A1Y4NM64-F1
#
_entry.id   AF-A0A1Y4NM64-F1
#
_cell.length_a   1.000
_cell.length_b   1.000
_cell.length_c   1.000
_cell.angle_alpha   90.00
_cell.angle_beta   90.00
_cell.angle_gamma   90.00
#
_symmetry.space_group_name_H-M   'P 1'
#
loop_
_entity.id
_entity.type
_entity.pdbx_description
1 polymer ?
#
loop_
_entity_poly.entity_id
_entity_poly.type
_entity_poly.pdbx_seq_one_letter_code
_entity_poly.pdbx_strand_id
1 'polypeptide(L)'
;MYDPVKTVCNIYLLDDDTERFRPEHDCSTCTNYSCRRRNLPTVNVRVVTKEKAVVIRARKSEPLLRSLQENGLFLPAVCGGRGTCGKCGVRFLNRAPEPSVEDRRFFEEEKLAEGWRLACCVYPKQSCTVELFESESGNFVVLAGEEDQPEKRADGEYGIAVDIGTTTLALQLVDLKTKETVDVFTDINRQRAYGADVISRIEASNSGKKEELKRSIREDILRGTAALTENGKIRVRRMVIAANTTMVHLLMGYSCETLGVFPFTPVNIRTIRTSYREMFGNMVSGQPSLQGGADMADFEIIVCPGISTYVGGDIVSGLSVLSFDRKDKPCVLIDLGTNGEMAVGCGERILSASTAAGPAFEGGNIVCGTGSIPGAICKVETDGEQVKVFTIGNAPARGICGTGVIDTVCELKKNGIIDETGLMEEPYFEDGFLLSEENGGIRFYQKDVREIQLAKSAVRAGLETLISKYGVTYEEIDRIYIAGGFGYQMDIHKAVDIGLLPAECEEKIEAVGNTSLRGAVQCLTEEDALERMESMAEKADEVPLSSDKEFQEYYMEYMYF
;
A
#
# COMPACT_ATOMS: atom_id res chain seq x y z
N MET A 1 -52.29 -12.68 35.93
CA MET A 1 -51.27 -13.20 35.01
C MET A 1 -50.22 -12.10 34.95
N TYR A 2 -49.15 -12.22 35.73
CA TYR A 2 -48.18 -11.14 35.88
C TYR A 2 -47.15 -11.18 34.74
N ASP A 3 -46.91 -10.01 34.16
CA ASP A 3 -46.02 -9.73 33.04
C ASP A 3 -44.61 -9.39 33.59
N PRO A 4 -43.55 -10.14 33.26
CA PRO A 4 -42.25 -9.92 33.89
C PRO A 4 -41.53 -8.68 33.32
N VAL A 5 -41.27 -7.72 34.21
CA VAL A 5 -40.45 -6.52 33.99
C VAL A 5 -38.97 -6.89 34.12
N LYS A 6 -38.20 -6.79 33.01
CA LYS A 6 -36.74 -6.97 32.89
C LYS A 6 -36.18 -8.33 33.35
N THR A 7 -35.81 -9.16 32.39
CA THR A 7 -34.94 -10.32 32.60
C THR A 7 -33.49 -9.88 32.78
N VAL A 8 -32.90 -10.18 33.95
CA VAL A 8 -31.46 -10.11 34.19
C VAL A 8 -30.90 -11.51 34.08
N CYS A 9 -29.98 -11.71 33.14
CA CYS A 9 -29.18 -12.94 33.05
C CYS A 9 -27.86 -12.71 33.80
N ASN A 10 -27.68 -13.40 34.92
CA ASN A 10 -26.41 -13.45 35.64
C ASN A 10 -25.73 -14.78 35.32
N ILE A 11 -24.60 -14.71 34.63
CA ILE A 11 -23.75 -15.87 34.33
C ILE A 11 -22.69 -15.93 35.44
N TYR A 12 -22.71 -17.01 36.23
CA TYR A 12 -21.70 -17.29 37.24
C TYR A 12 -20.74 -18.34 36.69
N LEU A 13 -19.45 -17.98 36.61
CA LEU A 13 -18.38 -18.95 36.42
C LEU A 13 -17.96 -19.45 37.80
N LEU A 14 -18.11 -20.75 38.04
CA LEU A 14 -17.63 -21.39 39.27
C LEU A 14 -16.13 -21.64 39.11
N ASP A 15 -15.35 -21.01 39.98
CA ASP A 15 -13.90 -21.19 40.12
C ASP A 15 -13.65 -21.57 41.58
N ASP A 16 -12.73 -22.50 41.83
CA ASP A 16 -12.38 -22.95 43.18
C ASP A 16 -11.70 -21.82 43.98
N ASP A 17 -11.14 -20.83 43.27
CA ASP A 17 -10.55 -19.63 43.83
C ASP A 17 -11.54 -18.46 43.83
N THR A 18 -12.30 -18.36 44.92
CA THR A 18 -13.30 -17.30 45.15
C THR A 18 -12.74 -15.86 45.19
N GLU A 19 -11.42 -15.68 45.20
CA GLU A 19 -10.78 -14.35 45.16
C GLU A 19 -10.56 -13.80 43.74
N ARG A 20 -10.70 -14.62 42.69
CA ARG A 20 -10.41 -14.23 41.30
C ARG A 20 -11.34 -13.18 40.71
N PHE A 21 -12.59 -13.11 41.16
CA PHE A 21 -13.56 -12.16 40.63
C PHE A 21 -13.83 -11.02 41.61
N ARG A 22 -13.11 -9.90 41.45
CA ARG A 22 -13.42 -8.64 42.13
C ARG A 22 -13.96 -7.63 41.10
N PRO A 23 -15.17 -7.08 41.28
CA PRO A 23 -15.72 -6.02 40.41
C PRO A 23 -14.80 -4.78 40.33
N GLU A 24 -13.98 -4.57 41.35
CA GLU A 24 -13.02 -3.47 41.49
C GLU A 24 -11.56 -3.96 41.41
N HIS A 25 -11.29 -5.08 40.71
CA HIS A 25 -9.92 -5.53 40.54
C HIS A 25 -9.16 -4.63 39.55
N ASP A 26 -7.87 -4.45 39.80
CA ASP A 26 -6.99 -3.70 38.92
C ASP A 26 -6.75 -4.47 37.63
N CYS A 27 -7.44 -4.05 36.56
CA CYS A 27 -7.29 -4.63 35.23
C CYS A 27 -5.85 -4.53 34.70
N SER A 28 -4.97 -3.73 35.29
CA SER A 28 -3.55 -3.71 34.93
C SER A 28 -2.80 -4.96 35.39
N THR A 29 -3.23 -5.62 36.48
CA THR A 29 -2.56 -6.80 37.05
C THR A 29 -3.23 -8.13 36.69
N CYS A 30 -4.26 -8.12 35.84
CA CYS A 30 -4.99 -9.34 35.49
C CYS A 30 -4.41 -10.10 34.31
N THR A 31 -4.34 -11.42 34.49
CA THR A 31 -3.82 -12.39 33.53
C THR A 31 -4.79 -12.72 32.39
N ASN A 32 -6.07 -12.34 32.51
CA ASN A 32 -7.07 -12.53 31.46
C ASN A 32 -7.09 -11.35 30.47
N TYR A 33 -6.16 -11.37 29.51
CA TYR A 33 -5.96 -10.31 28.51
C TYR A 33 -7.12 -10.15 27.51
N SER A 34 -7.98 -11.15 27.35
CA SER A 34 -9.13 -11.14 26.42
C SER A 34 -10.46 -10.72 27.07
N CYS A 35 -10.44 -10.26 28.33
CA CYS A 35 -11.64 -9.85 29.05
C CYS A 35 -12.36 -8.66 28.37
N ARG A 36 -13.61 -8.87 27.90
CA ARG A 36 -14.46 -7.85 27.26
C ARG A 36 -14.84 -6.67 28.16
N ARG A 37 -14.57 -6.76 29.46
CA ARG A 37 -14.84 -5.70 30.46
C ARG A 37 -13.56 -5.12 31.07
N ARG A 38 -12.39 -5.37 30.45
CA ARG A 38 -11.10 -4.89 30.97
C ARG A 38 -11.09 -3.35 30.98
N ASN A 39 -11.03 -2.77 32.17
CA ASN A 39 -11.08 -1.33 32.41
C ASN A 39 -9.71 -0.81 32.85
N LEU A 40 -8.86 -0.49 31.88
CA LEU A 40 -7.51 0.03 32.14
C LEU A 40 -7.55 1.54 32.40
N PRO A 41 -6.68 2.07 33.29
CA PRO A 41 -6.59 3.51 33.52
C PRO A 41 -6.32 4.24 32.20
N THR A 42 -7.18 5.22 31.88
CA THR A 42 -7.02 6.06 30.70
C THR A 42 -6.55 7.46 31.08
N VAL A 43 -5.91 8.13 30.12
CA VAL A 43 -5.55 9.55 30.20
C VAL A 43 -6.09 10.27 28.98
N ASN A 44 -6.40 11.55 29.17
CA ASN A 44 -6.84 12.39 28.05
C ASN A 44 -5.60 12.85 27.30
N VAL A 45 -5.50 12.48 26.03
CA VAL A 45 -4.48 12.98 25.11
C VAL A 45 -5.16 13.94 24.16
N ARG A 46 -4.77 15.22 24.21
CA ARG A 46 -5.19 16.21 23.22
C ARG A 46 -4.28 16.06 22.02
N VAL A 47 -4.84 15.63 20.90
CA VAL A 47 -4.13 15.45 19.64
C VAL A 47 -4.41 16.65 18.75
N VAL A 48 -3.35 17.31 18.29
CA VAL A 48 -3.40 18.46 17.38
C VAL A 48 -2.89 18.02 16.02
N THR A 49 -3.66 18.25 14.96
CA THR A 49 -3.23 18.13 13.56
C THR A 49 -3.31 19.52 12.90
N LYS A 50 -2.87 19.64 11.64
CA LYS A 50 -2.98 20.91 10.88
C LYS A 50 -4.43 21.41 10.78
N GLU A 51 -5.40 20.50 10.72
CA GLU A 51 -6.80 20.81 10.44
C GLU A 51 -7.69 20.87 11.69
N LYS A 52 -7.36 20.10 12.74
CA LYS A 52 -8.24 19.93 13.91
C LYS A 52 -7.50 19.57 15.18
N ALA A 53 -8.16 19.82 16.31
CA ALA A 53 -7.75 19.30 17.61
C ALA A 53 -8.83 18.38 18.17
N VAL A 54 -8.46 17.16 18.53
CA VAL A 54 -9.36 16.15 19.11
C VAL A 54 -8.81 15.65 20.43
N VAL A 55 -9.69 15.30 21.36
CA VAL A 55 -9.29 14.72 22.65
C VAL A 55 -9.65 13.25 22.62
N ILE A 56 -8.65 12.39 22.78
CA ILE A 56 -8.81 10.94 22.82
C ILE A 56 -8.52 10.41 24.22
N ARG A 57 -9.10 9.25 24.56
CA ARG A 57 -8.78 8.52 25.79
C ARG A 57 -7.72 7.46 25.48
N ALA A 58 -6.49 7.68 25.91
CA ALA A 58 -5.40 6.73 25.72
C ALA A 58 -5.21 5.84 26.94
N ARG A 59 -4.96 4.54 26.73
CA ARG A 59 -4.71 3.58 27.83
C ARG A 59 -3.27 3.70 28.29
N LYS A 60 -3.03 3.76 29.60
CA LYS A 60 -1.67 3.90 30.16
C LYS A 60 -0.75 2.71 29.88
N SER A 61 -1.32 1.52 29.67
CA SER A 61 -0.60 0.26 29.46
C SER A 61 -0.41 -0.11 27.98
N GLU A 62 -0.82 0.76 27.06
CA GLU A 62 -0.66 0.55 25.62
C GLU A 62 0.18 1.67 25.00
N PRO A 63 0.89 1.38 23.90
CA PRO A 63 1.55 2.43 23.13
C PRO A 63 0.55 3.47 22.65
N LEU A 64 0.98 4.74 22.64
CA LEU A 64 0.17 5.86 22.15
C LEU A 64 -0.38 5.59 20.73
N LEU A 65 0.40 4.92 19.88
CA LEU A 65 0.00 4.51 18.54
C LEU A 65 -1.34 3.77 18.53
N ARG A 66 -1.58 2.83 19.45
CA ARG A 66 -2.84 2.07 19.51
C ARG A 66 -4.03 2.97 19.79
N SER A 67 -3.87 3.87 20.76
CA SER A 67 -4.93 4.81 21.13
C SER A 67 -5.23 5.81 20.00
N LEU A 68 -4.22 6.24 19.24
CA LEU A 68 -4.41 7.07 18.05
C LEU A 68 -5.21 6.31 16.97
N GLN A 69 -4.81 5.07 16.65
CA GLN A 69 -5.47 4.22 15.65
C GLN A 69 -6.93 3.92 16.01
N GLU A 70 -7.22 3.58 17.26
CA GLU A 70 -8.60 3.32 17.73
C GLU A 70 -9.52 4.55 17.57
N ASN A 71 -8.96 5.76 17.56
CA ASN A 71 -9.70 7.01 17.39
C ASN A 71 -9.61 7.56 15.94
N GLY A 72 -9.18 6.75 14.98
CA GLY A 72 -9.11 7.13 13.56
C GLY A 72 -8.02 8.15 13.23
N LEU A 73 -7.01 8.30 14.11
CA LEU A 73 -5.84 9.15 13.92
C LEU A 73 -4.67 8.25 13.52
N PHE A 74 -4.25 8.32 12.27
CA PHE A 74 -3.29 7.38 11.71
C PHE A 74 -1.89 8.01 11.60
N LEU A 75 -0.90 7.21 11.97
CA LEU A 75 0.52 7.50 11.77
C LEU A 75 1.14 6.43 10.88
N PRO A 76 2.15 6.76 10.06
CA PRO A 76 2.83 5.78 9.24
C PRO A 76 3.67 4.84 10.13
N ALA A 77 3.09 3.73 10.58
CA ALA A 77 3.74 2.73 11.43
C ALA A 77 4.15 1.48 10.63
N VAL A 78 5.03 1.67 9.64
CA VAL A 78 5.44 0.62 8.66
C VAL A 78 5.94 -0.66 9.34
N CYS A 79 6.62 -0.54 10.47
CA CYS A 79 7.10 -1.70 11.23
C CYS A 79 6.02 -2.44 12.06
N GLY A 80 4.73 -2.08 11.93
CA GLY A 80 3.66 -2.64 12.77
C GLY A 80 3.76 -2.28 14.26
N GLY A 81 4.53 -1.22 14.58
CA GLY A 81 4.75 -0.78 15.96
C GLY A 81 5.92 -1.46 16.68
N ARG A 82 6.83 -2.11 15.96
CA ARG A 82 8.03 -2.75 16.52
C ARG A 82 9.18 -1.79 16.88
N GLY A 83 9.02 -0.48 16.65
CA GLY A 83 10.07 0.51 16.93
C GLY A 83 11.27 0.48 15.97
N THR A 84 11.14 -0.13 14.79
CA THR A 84 12.29 -0.35 13.88
C THR A 84 12.31 0.54 12.64
N CYS A 85 11.28 1.36 12.39
CA CYS A 85 11.19 2.17 11.15
C CYS A 85 11.24 3.69 11.34
N GLY A 86 11.17 4.20 12.57
CA GLY A 86 11.17 5.65 12.84
C GLY A 86 9.92 6.44 12.40
N LYS A 87 9.06 5.88 11.53
CA LYS A 87 8.02 6.66 10.82
C LYS A 87 6.81 7.08 11.67
N CYS A 88 6.62 6.53 12.87
CA CYS A 88 5.51 6.89 13.77
C CYS A 88 5.85 8.03 14.75
N GLY A 89 6.75 8.94 14.36
CA GLY A 89 7.16 10.07 15.18
C GLY A 89 6.02 11.03 15.51
N VAL A 90 5.92 11.42 16.78
CA VAL A 90 4.99 12.44 17.29
C VAL A 90 5.74 13.43 18.16
N ARG A 91 5.29 14.69 18.17
CA ARG A 91 5.86 15.70 19.06
C ARG A 91 4.95 15.95 20.25
N PHE A 92 5.47 15.78 21.44
CA PHE A 92 4.80 16.16 22.67
C PHE A 92 4.96 17.67 22.89
N LEU A 93 3.87 18.42 22.76
CA LEU A 93 3.85 19.86 23.03
C LEU A 93 3.95 20.15 24.53
N ASN A 94 3.60 19.18 25.36
CA ASN A 94 3.85 19.21 26.80
C ASN A 94 4.05 17.81 27.35
N ARG A 95 4.75 17.73 28.49
CA ARG A 95 4.83 16.51 29.30
C ARG A 95 5.34 15.29 28.52
N ALA A 96 6.33 15.51 27.65
CA ALA A 96 7.01 14.46 26.91
C ALA A 96 7.62 13.43 27.89
N PRO A 97 7.35 12.12 27.73
CA PRO A 97 8.08 11.08 28.46
C PRO A 97 9.58 11.08 28.10
N GLU A 98 10.42 10.41 28.88
CA GLU A 98 11.84 10.23 28.53
C GLU A 98 12.00 9.46 27.20
N PRO A 99 13.00 9.79 26.35
CA PRO A 99 13.26 9.07 25.12
C PRO A 99 13.62 7.60 25.38
N SER A 100 13.01 6.68 24.62
CA SER A 100 13.41 5.27 24.60
C SER A 100 14.72 5.05 23.83
N VAL A 101 15.26 3.82 23.89
CA VAL A 101 16.44 3.44 23.09
C VAL A 101 16.12 3.51 21.60
N GLU A 102 14.90 3.13 21.22
CA GLU A 102 14.40 3.21 19.85
C GLU A 102 14.26 4.65 19.39
N ASP A 103 13.76 5.57 20.23
CA ASP A 103 13.64 6.99 19.89
C ASP A 103 15.01 7.59 19.51
N ARG A 104 16.05 7.27 20.28
CA ARG A 104 17.43 7.74 20.07
C ARG A 104 18.08 7.20 18.80
N ARG A 105 17.51 6.18 18.15
CA ARG A 105 18.00 5.68 16.86
C ARG A 105 17.54 6.53 15.68
N PHE A 106 16.46 7.30 15.83
CA PHE A 106 15.83 8.02 14.72
C PHE A 106 15.75 9.53 14.92
N PHE A 107 15.86 10.01 16.16
CA PHE A 107 15.82 11.43 16.48
C PHE A 107 17.11 11.86 17.16
N GLU A 108 17.70 12.93 16.64
CA GLU A 108 18.82 13.63 17.27
C GLU A 108 18.40 14.26 18.60
N GLU A 109 19.37 14.53 19.49
CA GLU A 109 19.12 15.05 20.84
C GLU A 109 18.32 16.37 20.84
N GLU A 110 18.49 17.22 19.82
CA GLU A 110 17.74 18.46 19.65
C GLU A 110 16.24 18.19 19.42
N LYS A 111 15.89 17.27 18.52
CA LYS A 111 14.50 16.83 18.31
C LYS A 111 13.95 16.12 19.53
N LEU A 112 14.75 15.31 20.22
CA LEU A 112 14.32 14.67 21.46
C LEU A 112 14.00 15.70 22.55
N ALA A 113 14.77 16.79 22.64
CA ALA A 113 14.54 17.90 23.55
C ALA A 113 13.26 18.68 23.19
N GLU A 114 12.92 18.80 21.91
CA GLU A 114 11.64 19.34 21.43
C GLU A 114 10.43 18.43 21.72
N GLY A 115 10.64 17.24 22.28
CA GLY A 115 9.58 16.32 22.69
C GLY A 115 9.21 15.27 21.65
N TRP A 116 10.04 15.01 20.64
CA TRP A 116 9.81 13.96 19.64
C TRP A 116 9.96 12.56 20.22
N ARG A 117 8.95 11.71 20.04
CA ARG A 117 8.96 10.29 20.45
C ARG A 117 8.29 9.43 19.38
N LEU A 118 8.62 8.15 19.32
CA LEU A 118 7.91 7.17 18.52
C LEU A 118 6.60 6.78 19.19
N ALA A 119 5.48 7.00 18.52
CA ALA A 119 4.15 6.67 19.05
C ALA A 119 4.01 5.18 19.42
N CYS A 120 4.74 4.28 18.74
CA CYS A 120 4.72 2.85 19.04
C CYS A 120 5.55 2.44 20.27
N CYS A 121 6.48 3.29 20.72
CA CYS A 121 7.35 3.00 21.85
C CYS A 121 6.96 3.79 23.11
N VAL A 122 6.19 4.87 22.95
CA VAL A 122 5.80 5.76 24.04
C VAL A 122 4.46 5.37 24.68
N TYR A 123 4.42 5.40 26.02
CA TYR A 123 3.24 5.09 26.83
C TYR A 123 2.77 6.35 27.58
N PRO A 124 1.55 6.88 27.31
CA PRO A 124 1.08 8.10 27.93
C PRO A 124 0.67 7.84 29.38
N LYS A 125 1.55 8.17 30.34
CA LYS A 125 1.29 7.96 31.78
C LYS A 125 0.35 9.01 32.40
N GLN A 126 0.26 10.18 31.77
CA GLN A 126 -0.51 11.35 32.21
C GLN A 126 -1.13 12.09 31.03
N SER A 127 -2.13 12.94 31.29
CA SER A 127 -2.73 13.76 30.24
C SER A 127 -1.68 14.68 29.62
N CYS A 128 -1.59 14.63 28.29
CA CYS A 128 -0.62 15.38 27.49
C CYS A 128 -1.25 15.95 26.22
N THR A 129 -0.51 16.81 25.56
CA THR A 129 -0.84 17.31 24.22
C THR A 129 0.23 16.85 23.25
N VAL A 130 -0.20 16.16 22.21
CA VAL A 130 0.67 15.68 21.14
C VAL A 130 0.24 16.33 19.83
N GLU A 131 1.23 16.66 19.03
CA GLU A 131 1.05 17.11 17.67
C GLU A 131 1.39 15.97 16.73
N LEU A 132 0.45 15.66 15.84
CA LEU A 132 0.72 14.77 14.73
C LEU A 132 1.13 15.64 13.55
N PHE A 133 2.31 15.35 13.04
CA PHE A 133 2.65 15.72 11.69
C PHE A 133 2.01 14.65 10.84
N GLU A 134 0.85 14.97 10.27
CA GLU A 134 0.51 14.37 9.01
C GLU A 134 1.75 14.58 8.14
N SER A 135 2.42 13.48 7.77
CA SER A 135 3.15 13.50 6.51
C SER A 135 2.17 14.17 5.58
N GLU A 136 2.54 15.33 5.02
CA GLU A 136 1.76 15.90 3.94
C GLU A 136 1.33 14.68 3.13
N SER A 137 0.02 14.52 2.92
CA SER A 137 -0.46 13.78 1.75
C SER A 137 0.11 14.56 0.58
N GLY A 138 1.44 14.52 0.44
CA GLY A 138 2.24 15.24 -0.49
C GLY A 138 1.86 14.48 -1.70
N ASN A 139 0.94 15.10 -2.46
CA ASN A 139 0.35 14.59 -3.68
C ASN A 139 1.23 13.47 -4.17
N PHE A 140 0.86 12.23 -3.81
CA PHE A 140 1.53 11.10 -4.41
C PHE A 140 1.24 11.34 -5.87
N VAL A 141 2.25 11.75 -6.62
CA VAL A 141 2.10 11.95 -8.05
C VAL A 141 2.06 10.54 -8.65
N VAL A 142 1.02 9.79 -8.30
CA VAL A 142 0.55 8.68 -9.11
C VAL A 142 -0.17 9.39 -10.24
N LEU A 143 0.53 9.41 -11.36
CA LEU A 143 0.24 10.21 -12.54
C LEU A 143 -1.20 9.99 -13.03
N ALA A 144 -2.10 10.85 -12.58
CA ALA A 144 -3.03 11.44 -13.52
C ALA A 144 -2.23 12.48 -14.29
N GLY A 145 -2.12 12.31 -15.61
CA GLY A 145 -1.43 13.28 -16.47
C GLY A 145 -1.92 14.69 -16.16
N GLU A 146 -1.00 15.65 -16.15
CA GLU A 146 -1.30 17.08 -16.16
C GLU A 146 -1.90 17.45 -17.53
N GLU A 147 -3.09 16.93 -17.84
CA GLU A 147 -3.92 17.42 -18.92
C GLU A 147 -4.97 18.36 -18.33
N ASP A 148 -5.39 19.37 -19.11
CA ASP A 148 -6.51 20.25 -18.76
C ASP A 148 -7.74 19.38 -18.45
N GLN A 149 -8.04 19.19 -17.16
CA GLN A 149 -9.17 18.37 -16.76
C GLN A 149 -10.46 19.08 -17.20
N PRO A 150 -11.32 18.41 -17.99
CA PRO A 150 -12.56 19.01 -18.44
C PRO A 150 -13.47 19.34 -17.26
N GLU A 151 -14.16 20.48 -17.33
CA GLU A 151 -15.05 20.93 -16.25
C GLU A 151 -16.17 19.91 -15.97
N LYS A 152 -16.48 19.74 -14.68
CA LYS A 152 -17.62 18.94 -14.22
C LYS A 152 -18.93 19.61 -14.62
N ARG A 153 -19.79 18.88 -15.33
CA ARG A 153 -21.11 19.31 -15.78
C ARG A 153 -22.18 18.76 -14.84
N ALA A 154 -23.05 19.63 -14.34
CA ALA A 154 -24.11 19.24 -13.40
C ALA A 154 -25.13 18.24 -13.99
N ASP A 155 -25.31 18.23 -15.31
CA ASP A 155 -26.19 17.32 -16.05
C ASP A 155 -25.43 16.14 -16.71
N GLY A 156 -24.13 16.01 -16.44
CA GLY A 156 -23.31 14.91 -16.93
C GLY A 156 -23.67 13.55 -16.29
N GLU A 157 -23.32 12.47 -16.98
CA GLU A 157 -23.44 11.12 -16.46
C GLU A 157 -22.05 10.59 -16.16
N TYR A 158 -21.77 10.31 -14.89
CA TYR A 158 -20.42 9.98 -14.45
C TYR A 158 -20.31 8.56 -13.93
N GLY A 159 -19.13 7.97 -14.11
CA GLY A 159 -18.69 6.75 -13.44
C GLY A 159 -17.51 7.02 -12.52
N ILE A 160 -17.26 6.14 -11.56
CA ILE A 160 -16.06 6.19 -10.72
C ILE A 160 -15.22 4.93 -10.95
N ALA A 161 -13.99 5.09 -11.42
CA ALA A 161 -13.00 4.02 -11.44
C ALA A 161 -12.19 4.06 -10.15
N VAL A 162 -11.93 2.91 -9.53
CA VAL A 162 -11.21 2.78 -8.27
C VAL A 162 -10.11 1.74 -8.42
N ASP A 163 -8.91 2.09 -8.00
CA ASP A 163 -7.77 1.18 -7.83
C ASP A 163 -7.40 1.11 -6.35
N ILE A 164 -7.57 -0.07 -5.74
CA ILE A 164 -7.22 -0.32 -4.34
C ILE A 164 -5.88 -1.03 -4.27
N GLY A 165 -4.81 -0.24 -4.21
CA GLY A 165 -3.47 -0.74 -3.90
C GLY A 165 -3.28 -1.00 -2.40
N THR A 166 -2.24 -1.76 -2.08
CA THR A 166 -1.85 -2.02 -0.69
C THR A 166 -1.39 -0.72 -0.02
N THR A 167 -0.58 0.10 -0.69
CA THR A 167 -0.08 1.38 -0.15
C THR A 167 -0.99 2.56 -0.50
N THR A 168 -1.54 2.60 -1.71
CA THR A 168 -2.22 3.76 -2.28
C THR A 168 -3.63 3.40 -2.75
N LEU A 169 -4.57 4.33 -2.58
CA LEU A 169 -5.92 4.27 -3.12
C LEU A 169 -6.08 5.39 -4.16
N ALA A 170 -6.47 5.05 -5.39
CA ALA A 170 -6.70 6.02 -6.46
C ALA A 170 -8.12 5.91 -7.01
N LEU A 171 -8.81 7.03 -7.18
CA LEU A 171 -10.15 7.12 -7.74
C LEU A 171 -10.16 8.13 -8.88
N GLN A 172 -10.89 7.83 -9.96
CA GLN A 172 -11.11 8.72 -11.09
C GLN A 172 -12.61 8.89 -11.34
N LEU A 173 -13.04 10.13 -11.45
CA LEU A 173 -14.37 10.47 -11.95
C LEU A 173 -14.29 10.55 -13.48
N VAL A 174 -15.14 9.81 -14.17
CA VAL A 174 -15.12 9.68 -15.64
C VAL A 174 -16.46 10.14 -16.20
N ASP A 175 -16.46 11.03 -17.19
CA ASP A 175 -17.66 11.37 -17.96
C ASP A 175 -17.96 10.21 -18.91
N LEU A 176 -19.09 9.53 -18.72
CA LEU A 176 -19.44 8.32 -19.49
C LEU A 176 -19.78 8.62 -20.95
N LYS A 177 -20.06 9.89 -21.31
CA LYS A 177 -20.33 10.30 -22.69
C LYS A 177 -19.05 10.61 -23.43
N THR A 178 -18.15 11.40 -22.84
CA THR A 178 -16.87 11.76 -23.48
C THR A 178 -15.80 10.69 -23.28
N LYS A 179 -15.97 9.82 -22.28
CA LYS A 179 -15.01 8.80 -21.82
C LYS A 179 -13.73 9.39 -21.22
N GLU A 180 -13.76 10.68 -20.88
CA GLU A 180 -12.60 11.40 -20.33
C GLU A 180 -12.66 11.41 -18.80
N THR A 181 -11.48 11.32 -18.19
CA THR A 181 -11.32 11.53 -16.74
C THR A 181 -11.45 13.03 -16.43
N VAL A 182 -12.40 13.37 -15.57
CA VAL A 182 -12.73 14.77 -15.23
C VAL A 182 -12.18 15.22 -13.89
N ASP A 183 -11.86 14.28 -13.00
CA ASP A 183 -11.28 14.57 -11.70
C ASP A 183 -10.61 13.31 -11.13
N VAL A 184 -9.59 13.50 -10.29
CA VAL A 184 -8.80 12.42 -9.69
C VAL A 184 -8.62 12.66 -8.21
N PHE A 185 -8.81 11.60 -7.43
CA PHE A 185 -8.56 11.58 -6.00
C PHE A 185 -7.54 10.49 -5.68
N THR A 186 -6.54 10.81 -4.86
CA THR A 186 -5.54 9.82 -4.41
C THR A 186 -5.27 10.02 -2.92
N ASP A 187 -5.25 8.94 -2.16
CA ASP A 187 -4.90 8.95 -0.73
C ASP A 187 -4.09 7.70 -0.38
N ILE A 188 -3.44 7.72 0.78
CA ILE A 188 -2.78 6.54 1.33
C ILE A 188 -3.85 5.57 1.84
N ASN A 189 -3.69 4.29 1.54
CA ASN A 189 -4.57 3.25 2.10
C ASN A 189 -4.34 3.14 3.61
N ARG A 190 -5.33 3.57 4.41
CA ARG A 190 -5.19 3.66 5.88
C ARG A 190 -5.15 2.31 6.57
N GLN A 191 -5.45 1.23 5.86
CA GLN A 191 -5.19 -0.13 6.34
C GLN A 191 -3.71 -0.37 6.66
N ARG A 192 -2.80 0.48 6.16
CA ARG A 192 -1.39 0.52 6.55
C ARG A 192 -1.17 0.60 8.06
N ALA A 193 -2.12 1.14 8.81
CA ALA A 193 -2.10 1.15 10.26
C ALA A 193 -2.14 -0.24 10.90
N TYR A 194 -2.67 -1.24 10.19
CA TYR A 194 -2.84 -2.62 10.66
C TYR A 194 -1.80 -3.58 10.06
N GLY A 195 -1.15 -3.20 8.95
CA GLY A 195 -0.11 -3.98 8.30
C GLY A 195 0.48 -3.25 7.11
N ALA A 196 1.80 -3.36 6.93
CA ALA A 196 2.52 -2.70 5.84
C ALA A 196 2.30 -3.38 4.48
N ASP A 197 1.95 -4.66 4.48
CA ASP A 197 1.77 -5.50 3.31
C ASP A 197 0.48 -6.33 3.43
N VAL A 198 0.17 -7.12 2.40
CA VAL A 198 -1.01 -7.99 2.37
C VAL A 198 -0.99 -9.07 3.44
N ILE A 199 0.16 -9.69 3.72
CA ILE A 199 0.29 -10.79 4.69
C ILE A 199 0.01 -10.31 6.12
N SER A 200 0.62 -9.20 6.53
CA SER A 200 0.40 -8.59 7.84
C SER A 200 -1.05 -8.12 8.03
N ARG A 201 -1.73 -7.70 6.95
CA ARG A 201 -3.17 -7.37 6.99
C ARG A 201 -4.05 -8.61 7.10
N ILE A 202 -3.69 -9.70 6.42
CA ILE A 202 -4.35 -11.01 6.57
C ILE A 202 -4.24 -11.46 8.03
N GLU A 203 -3.04 -11.40 8.61
CA GLU A 203 -2.80 -11.76 10.02
C GLU A 203 -3.61 -10.87 10.97
N ALA A 204 -3.63 -9.55 10.75
CA ALA A 204 -4.44 -8.63 11.55
C ALA A 204 -5.95 -8.94 11.45
N SER A 205 -6.45 -9.21 10.24
CA SER A 205 -7.84 -9.61 10.00
C SER A 205 -8.20 -10.87 10.79
N ASN A 206 -7.36 -11.90 10.68
CA ASN A 206 -7.52 -13.18 11.37
C ASN A 206 -7.37 -13.06 12.90
N SER A 207 -6.62 -12.06 13.37
CA SER A 207 -6.44 -11.72 14.79
C SER A 207 -7.56 -10.82 15.35
N GLY A 208 -8.71 -10.76 14.68
CA GLY A 208 -9.90 -10.05 15.15
C GLY A 208 -10.00 -8.58 14.74
N LYS A 209 -9.21 -8.12 13.75
CA LYS A 209 -9.29 -6.76 13.17
C LYS A 209 -10.04 -6.67 11.85
N LYS A 210 -10.78 -7.72 11.48
CA LYS A 210 -11.53 -7.79 10.22
C LYS A 210 -12.48 -6.61 10.01
N GLU A 211 -13.31 -6.28 10.99
CA GLU A 211 -14.28 -5.19 10.86
C GLU A 211 -13.61 -3.81 10.82
N GLU A 212 -12.52 -3.61 11.57
CA GLU A 212 -11.75 -2.37 11.50
C GLU A 212 -11.05 -2.18 10.15
N LEU A 213 -10.45 -3.23 9.59
CA LEU A 213 -9.85 -3.20 8.25
C LEU A 213 -10.89 -2.93 7.16
N LYS A 214 -12.04 -3.61 7.23
CA LYS A 214 -13.18 -3.41 6.33
C LYS A 214 -13.71 -1.98 6.40
N ARG A 215 -13.93 -1.48 7.62
CA ARG A 215 -14.36 -0.10 7.85
C ARG A 215 -13.35 0.89 7.30
N SER A 216 -12.05 0.69 7.54
CA SER A 216 -10.98 1.58 7.08
C SER A 216 -11.01 1.78 5.57
N ILE A 217 -11.01 0.69 4.78
CA ILE A 217 -10.99 0.83 3.32
C ILE A 217 -12.28 1.45 2.76
N ARG A 218 -13.43 1.11 3.37
CA ARG A 218 -14.71 1.69 2.97
C ARG A 218 -14.79 3.19 3.29
N GLU A 219 -14.27 3.63 4.42
CA GLU A 219 -14.17 5.06 4.76
C GLU A 219 -13.28 5.83 3.78
N ASP A 220 -12.19 5.22 3.31
CA ASP A 220 -11.29 5.85 2.34
C ASP A 220 -11.95 5.99 0.95
N ILE A 221 -12.65 4.95 0.48
CA ILE A 221 -13.44 5.02 -0.76
C ILE A 221 -14.56 6.05 -0.65
N LEU A 222 -15.27 6.10 0.49
CA LEU A 222 -16.33 7.09 0.72
C LEU A 222 -15.81 8.53 0.70
N ARG A 223 -14.64 8.77 1.29
CA ARG A 223 -13.99 10.09 1.27
C ARG A 223 -13.64 10.52 -0.14
N GLY A 224 -13.01 9.64 -0.91
CA GLY A 224 -12.66 9.91 -2.30
C GLY A 224 -13.91 10.13 -3.17
N THR A 225 -14.93 9.29 -2.98
CA THR A 225 -16.22 9.42 -3.67
C THR A 225 -16.90 10.75 -3.34
N ALA A 226 -16.92 11.17 -2.07
CA ALA A 226 -17.46 12.45 -1.67
C ALA A 226 -16.67 13.63 -2.24
N ALA A 227 -15.33 13.55 -2.27
CA ALA A 227 -14.48 14.58 -2.86
C ALA A 227 -14.75 14.75 -4.36
N LEU A 228 -14.74 13.65 -5.12
CA LEU A 228 -14.95 13.65 -6.57
C LEU A 228 -16.35 14.16 -6.95
N THR A 229 -17.37 13.80 -6.17
CA THR A 229 -18.77 14.12 -6.49
C THR A 229 -19.28 15.44 -5.91
N GLU A 230 -18.39 16.24 -5.33
CA GLU A 230 -18.75 17.46 -4.59
C GLU A 230 -19.80 17.21 -3.49
N ASN A 231 -19.61 16.14 -2.73
CA ASN A 231 -20.53 15.65 -1.70
C ASN A 231 -21.91 15.29 -2.27
N GLY A 232 -21.93 14.55 -3.39
CA GLY A 232 -23.15 13.99 -3.98
C GLY A 232 -23.92 14.92 -4.92
N LYS A 233 -23.38 16.10 -5.27
CA LYS A 233 -23.99 16.97 -6.28
C LYS A 233 -23.85 16.40 -7.69
N ILE A 234 -22.73 15.72 -7.95
CA ILE A 234 -22.48 15.03 -9.22
C ILE A 234 -23.15 13.66 -9.18
N ARG A 235 -23.95 13.35 -10.20
CA ARG A 235 -24.64 12.07 -10.31
C ARG A 235 -23.70 10.98 -10.83
N VAL A 236 -23.53 9.92 -10.04
CA VAL A 236 -22.78 8.71 -10.42
C VAL A 236 -23.76 7.62 -10.88
N ARG A 237 -23.43 6.94 -11.99
CA ARG A 237 -24.20 5.83 -12.58
C ARG A 237 -23.66 4.46 -12.20
N ARG A 238 -22.33 4.35 -12.08
CA ARG A 238 -21.63 3.10 -11.79
C ARG A 238 -20.26 3.39 -11.17
N MET A 239 -19.78 2.46 -10.35
CA MET A 239 -18.40 2.41 -9.89
C MET A 239 -17.76 1.07 -10.28
N VAL A 240 -16.53 1.09 -10.77
CA VAL A 240 -15.73 -0.12 -11.04
C VAL A 240 -14.51 -0.11 -10.13
N ILE A 241 -14.25 -1.22 -9.45
CA ILE A 241 -13.16 -1.39 -8.49
C ILE A 241 -12.21 -2.49 -8.98
N ALA A 242 -10.97 -2.12 -9.26
CA ALA A 242 -9.85 -3.03 -9.52
C ALA A 242 -8.94 -3.06 -8.28
N ALA A 243 -8.51 -4.25 -7.87
CA ALA A 243 -7.73 -4.44 -6.66
C ALA A 243 -7.17 -5.87 -6.59
N ASN A 244 -6.06 -6.06 -5.85
CA ASN A 244 -5.62 -7.40 -5.51
C ASN A 244 -6.66 -8.15 -4.65
N THR A 245 -6.64 -9.47 -4.72
CA THR A 245 -7.65 -10.33 -4.09
C THR A 245 -7.78 -10.10 -2.58
N THR A 246 -6.67 -9.85 -1.87
CA THR A 246 -6.71 -9.57 -0.43
C THR A 246 -7.45 -8.27 -0.14
N MET A 247 -7.20 -7.21 -0.91
CA MET A 247 -7.92 -5.93 -0.76
C MET A 247 -9.44 -6.11 -0.99
N VAL A 248 -9.84 -6.92 -1.97
CA VAL A 248 -11.26 -7.28 -2.18
C VAL A 248 -11.84 -8.00 -0.98
N HIS A 249 -11.12 -8.97 -0.40
CA HIS A 249 -11.59 -9.70 0.78
C HIS A 249 -11.81 -8.77 1.99
N LEU A 250 -10.88 -7.84 2.22
CA LEU A 250 -11.01 -6.84 3.27
C LEU A 250 -12.18 -5.87 3.00
N LEU A 251 -12.35 -5.42 1.76
CA LEU A 251 -13.47 -4.56 1.35
C LEU A 251 -14.83 -5.23 1.59
N MET A 252 -14.95 -6.50 1.23
CA MET A 252 -16.19 -7.27 1.37
C MET A 252 -16.41 -7.77 2.82
N GLY A 253 -15.34 -7.89 3.60
CA GLY A 253 -15.38 -8.50 4.94
C GLY A 253 -15.43 -10.03 4.90
N TYR A 254 -14.90 -10.63 3.84
CA TYR A 254 -14.74 -12.07 3.72
C TYR A 254 -13.67 -12.59 4.70
N SER A 255 -13.71 -13.90 4.98
CA SER A 255 -12.67 -14.54 5.79
C SER A 255 -11.33 -14.45 5.07
N CYS A 256 -10.27 -14.15 5.82
CA CYS A 256 -8.89 -14.13 5.33
C CYS A 256 -8.09 -15.34 5.86
N GLU A 257 -8.74 -16.28 6.58
CA GLU A 257 -8.07 -17.39 7.27
C GLU A 257 -7.25 -18.26 6.32
N THR A 258 -7.76 -18.48 5.11
CA THR A 258 -7.17 -19.34 4.10
C THR A 258 -6.24 -18.61 3.13
N LEU A 259 -6.18 -17.28 3.16
CA LEU A 259 -5.36 -16.51 2.22
C LEU A 259 -3.86 -16.61 2.53
N GLY A 260 -3.50 -16.70 3.81
CA GLY A 260 -2.10 -16.75 4.26
C GLY A 260 -1.56 -18.16 4.51
N VAL A 261 -2.36 -19.20 4.25
CA VAL A 261 -2.01 -20.60 4.57
C VAL A 261 -2.24 -21.46 3.34
N PHE A 262 -1.26 -22.30 2.98
CA PHE A 262 -1.37 -23.25 1.87
C PHE A 262 -2.63 -24.12 2.05
N PRO A 263 -3.50 -24.27 1.01
CA PRO A 263 -3.27 -23.97 -0.41
C PRO A 263 -3.73 -22.58 -0.88
N PHE A 264 -3.68 -21.56 -0.01
CA PHE A 264 -3.93 -20.15 -0.33
C PHE A 264 -5.26 -19.94 -1.07
N THR A 265 -6.37 -20.32 -0.45
CA THR A 265 -7.68 -20.37 -1.12
C THR A 265 -8.51 -19.12 -0.82
N PRO A 266 -8.95 -18.36 -1.83
CA PRO A 266 -9.83 -17.22 -1.62
C PRO A 266 -11.30 -17.63 -1.48
N VAL A 267 -12.08 -16.80 -0.80
CA VAL A 267 -13.54 -16.98 -0.67
C VAL A 267 -14.23 -16.69 -2.01
N ASN A 268 -13.81 -15.63 -2.70
CA ASN A 268 -14.31 -15.27 -4.02
C ASN A 268 -13.24 -14.53 -4.82
N ILE A 269 -13.08 -14.92 -6.09
CA ILE A 269 -12.23 -14.27 -7.10
C ILE A 269 -13.01 -13.91 -8.37
N ARG A 270 -14.30 -14.24 -8.43
CA ARG A 270 -15.16 -13.87 -9.57
C ARG A 270 -15.64 -12.43 -9.43
N THR A 271 -16.14 -11.88 -10.53
CA THR A 271 -16.79 -10.57 -10.55
C THR A 271 -17.84 -10.45 -9.46
N ILE A 272 -17.81 -9.34 -8.75
CA ILE A 272 -18.84 -9.00 -7.75
C ILE A 272 -19.68 -7.86 -8.30
N ARG A 273 -20.99 -8.06 -8.38
CA ARG A 273 -21.97 -6.99 -8.66
C ARG A 273 -22.76 -6.72 -7.38
N THR A 274 -22.76 -5.47 -6.94
CA THR A 274 -23.48 -5.00 -5.75
C THR A 274 -23.93 -3.56 -5.96
N SER A 275 -24.52 -2.92 -4.96
CA SER A 275 -24.91 -1.51 -5.03
C SER A 275 -24.16 -0.65 -4.00
N TYR A 276 -24.10 0.65 -4.26
CA TYR A 276 -23.53 1.62 -3.32
C TYR A 276 -24.18 1.52 -1.94
N ARG A 277 -25.52 1.38 -1.90
CA ARG A 277 -26.26 1.22 -0.65
C ARG A 277 -25.94 -0.09 0.07
N GLU A 278 -25.80 -1.20 -0.66
CA GLU A 278 -25.44 -2.48 -0.04
C GLU A 278 -24.01 -2.47 0.50
N MET A 279 -23.06 -1.90 -0.24
CA MET A 279 -21.66 -1.83 0.16
C MET A 279 -21.43 -0.84 1.30
N PHE A 280 -22.07 0.34 1.30
CA PHE A 280 -21.74 1.43 2.22
C PHE A 280 -22.86 1.86 3.18
N GLY A 281 -24.11 1.45 2.96
CA GLY A 281 -25.30 2.01 3.62
C GLY A 281 -25.29 1.95 5.16
N ASN A 282 -24.69 0.91 5.76
CA ASN A 282 -24.63 0.76 7.22
C ASN A 282 -23.57 1.65 7.90
N MET A 283 -22.66 2.26 7.14
CA MET A 283 -21.56 3.08 7.68
C MET A 283 -21.94 4.56 7.80
N VAL A 284 -22.98 4.95 7.08
CA VAL A 284 -23.46 6.33 6.96
C VAL A 284 -24.23 6.80 8.20
N SER A 285 -24.88 5.86 8.90
CA SER A 285 -25.66 6.15 10.11
C SER A 285 -24.74 6.33 11.34
N GLY A 286 -24.25 7.55 11.58
CA GLY A 286 -23.71 7.94 12.90
C GLY A 286 -22.41 8.75 12.93
N GLN A 287 -21.77 9.06 11.80
CA GLN A 287 -20.55 9.89 11.78
C GLN A 287 -20.76 11.21 11.01
N PRO A 288 -20.62 12.39 11.67
CA PRO A 288 -20.82 13.70 11.03
C PRO A 288 -19.87 13.99 9.87
N SER A 289 -18.66 13.41 9.86
CA SER A 289 -17.62 13.65 8.87
C SER A 289 -17.78 12.90 7.54
N LEU A 290 -18.74 11.96 7.45
CA LEU A 290 -19.02 11.15 6.24
C LEU A 290 -20.37 11.49 5.60
N GLN A 291 -21.04 12.57 6.07
CA GLN A 291 -22.36 12.99 5.59
C GLN A 291 -22.41 13.32 4.09
N GLY A 292 -21.29 13.67 3.45
CA GLY A 292 -21.26 13.97 2.02
C GLY A 292 -21.43 12.76 1.09
N GLY A 293 -21.09 11.55 1.55
CA GLY A 293 -21.35 10.30 0.81
C GLY A 293 -22.71 9.68 1.10
N ALA A 294 -23.36 10.12 2.16
CA ALA A 294 -24.56 9.53 2.74
C ALA A 294 -25.82 9.62 1.85
N ASP A 295 -25.96 10.76 1.18
CA ASP A 295 -27.19 11.17 0.50
C ASP A 295 -27.13 10.92 -1.02
N MET A 296 -26.17 10.11 -1.49
CA MET A 296 -26.10 9.74 -2.90
C MET A 296 -27.23 8.78 -3.29
N ALA A 297 -27.74 8.97 -4.52
CA ALA A 297 -28.60 7.98 -5.15
C ALA A 297 -27.86 6.64 -5.27
N ASP A 298 -28.58 5.53 -5.10
CA ASP A 298 -27.99 4.20 -5.23
C ASP A 298 -27.53 3.94 -6.67
N PHE A 299 -26.38 3.31 -6.84
CA PHE A 299 -25.79 2.97 -8.13
C PHE A 299 -25.04 1.64 -8.09
N GLU A 300 -24.77 1.07 -9.26
CA GLU A 300 -24.10 -0.23 -9.37
C GLU A 300 -22.61 -0.13 -9.04
N ILE A 301 -22.10 -1.10 -8.28
CA ILE A 301 -20.68 -1.31 -8.05
C ILE A 301 -20.27 -2.65 -8.63
N ILE A 302 -19.24 -2.63 -9.47
CA ILE A 302 -18.61 -3.81 -10.05
C ILE A 302 -17.21 -3.93 -9.48
N VAL A 303 -16.87 -5.08 -8.91
CA VAL A 303 -15.49 -5.41 -8.54
C VAL A 303 -14.94 -6.38 -9.57
N CYS A 304 -13.80 -6.04 -10.17
CA CYS A 304 -13.16 -6.83 -11.21
C CYS A 304 -12.81 -8.25 -10.72
N PRO A 305 -12.89 -9.28 -11.58
CA PRO A 305 -12.47 -10.62 -11.24
C PRO A 305 -10.95 -10.70 -11.05
N GLY A 306 -10.49 -11.56 -10.16
CA GLY A 306 -9.08 -11.91 -9.96
C GLY A 306 -8.76 -13.31 -10.48
N ILE A 307 -7.47 -13.66 -10.44
CA ILE A 307 -6.95 -14.95 -10.95
C ILE A 307 -6.71 -15.92 -9.78
N SER A 308 -6.06 -15.42 -8.72
CA SER A 308 -5.64 -16.23 -7.56
C SER A 308 -5.72 -15.43 -6.25
N THR A 309 -5.17 -15.97 -5.16
CA THR A 309 -5.05 -15.25 -3.88
C THR A 309 -4.11 -14.05 -3.94
N TYR A 310 -3.05 -14.13 -4.74
CA TYR A 310 -2.02 -13.09 -4.82
C TYR A 310 -2.06 -12.31 -6.15
N VAL A 311 -2.82 -12.76 -7.14
CA VAL A 311 -3.04 -12.06 -8.41
C VAL A 311 -4.52 -11.71 -8.54
N GLY A 312 -4.86 -10.43 -8.40
CA GLY A 312 -6.25 -9.98 -8.36
C GLY A 312 -6.74 -9.27 -9.61
N GLY A 313 -7.81 -8.49 -9.42
CA GLY A 313 -8.49 -7.78 -10.50
C GLY A 313 -7.77 -6.53 -10.96
N ASP A 314 -6.78 -6.05 -10.21
CA ASP A 314 -5.79 -5.07 -10.66
C ASP A 314 -5.01 -5.57 -11.88
N ILE A 315 -4.50 -6.80 -11.83
CA ILE A 315 -3.77 -7.41 -12.95
C ILE A 315 -4.70 -7.76 -14.11
N VAL A 316 -5.88 -8.32 -13.83
CA VAL A 316 -6.88 -8.58 -14.88
C VAL A 316 -7.30 -7.30 -15.59
N SER A 317 -7.49 -6.22 -14.83
CA SER A 317 -7.76 -4.89 -15.37
C SER A 317 -6.62 -4.42 -16.28
N GLY A 318 -5.37 -4.63 -15.87
CA GLY A 318 -4.21 -4.34 -16.70
C GLY A 318 -4.09 -5.17 -17.98
N LEU A 319 -4.40 -6.47 -17.91
CA LEU A 319 -4.46 -7.35 -19.08
C LEU A 319 -5.52 -6.88 -20.09
N SER A 320 -6.67 -6.40 -19.62
CA SER A 320 -7.76 -5.89 -20.46
C SER A 320 -7.37 -4.65 -21.25
N VAL A 321 -6.81 -3.64 -20.56
CA VAL A 321 -6.45 -2.38 -21.22
C VAL A 321 -5.30 -2.56 -22.22
N LEU A 322 -4.41 -3.53 -21.97
CA LEU A 322 -3.35 -3.92 -22.89
C LEU A 322 -3.80 -4.92 -23.96
N SER A 323 -5.08 -5.33 -23.91
CA SER A 323 -5.75 -6.21 -24.87
C SER A 323 -5.02 -7.54 -25.10
N PHE A 324 -4.55 -8.18 -24.02
CA PHE A 324 -3.85 -9.48 -24.10
C PHE A 324 -4.69 -10.54 -24.80
N ASP A 325 -6.02 -10.49 -24.62
CA ASP A 325 -7.00 -11.34 -25.30
C ASP A 325 -7.00 -11.23 -26.83
N ARG A 326 -6.42 -10.16 -27.37
CA ARG A 326 -6.38 -9.83 -28.81
C ARG A 326 -4.97 -9.85 -29.38
N LYS A 327 -3.97 -10.27 -28.62
CA LYS A 327 -2.58 -10.38 -29.08
C LYS A 327 -2.36 -11.75 -29.74
N ASP A 328 -1.67 -11.75 -30.88
CA ASP A 328 -1.22 -12.97 -31.56
C ASP A 328 0.09 -13.52 -30.99
N LYS A 329 0.92 -12.62 -30.42
CA LYS A 329 2.21 -12.96 -29.83
C LYS A 329 2.20 -12.77 -28.31
N PRO A 330 3.00 -13.56 -27.57
CA PRO A 330 3.14 -13.41 -26.13
C PRO A 330 3.62 -11.99 -25.76
N CYS A 331 2.91 -11.37 -24.84
CA CYS A 331 3.34 -10.15 -24.16
C CYS A 331 3.59 -10.46 -22.68
N VAL A 332 4.34 -9.61 -22.02
CA VAL A 332 4.53 -9.64 -20.56
C VAL A 332 3.95 -8.36 -19.97
N LEU A 333 3.25 -8.48 -18.85
CA LEU A 333 2.90 -7.38 -17.96
C LEU A 333 3.61 -7.60 -16.63
N ILE A 334 4.34 -6.59 -16.15
CA ILE A 334 4.95 -6.57 -14.81
C ILE A 334 4.39 -5.35 -14.10
N ASP A 335 3.59 -5.54 -13.06
CA ASP A 335 3.14 -4.47 -12.17
C ASP A 335 4.09 -4.37 -10.98
N LEU A 336 4.82 -3.25 -10.91
CA LEU A 336 5.78 -2.99 -9.85
C LEU A 336 5.14 -2.12 -8.78
N GLY A 337 4.69 -2.77 -7.72
CA GLY A 337 4.23 -2.14 -6.49
C GLY A 337 4.91 -2.75 -5.26
N THR A 338 4.12 -2.92 -4.19
CA THR A 338 4.60 -3.53 -2.95
C THR A 338 4.95 -5.02 -3.15
N ASN A 339 4.22 -5.68 -4.06
CA ASN A 339 4.61 -6.96 -4.64
C ASN A 339 5.03 -6.74 -6.10
N GLY A 340 5.68 -7.75 -6.67
CA GLY A 340 5.91 -7.82 -8.11
C GLY A 340 4.93 -8.80 -8.72
N GLU A 341 3.72 -8.35 -9.04
CA GLU A 341 2.75 -9.10 -9.80
C GLU A 341 3.09 -9.07 -11.29
N MET A 342 2.87 -10.19 -11.98
CA MET A 342 3.26 -10.30 -13.38
C MET A 342 2.43 -11.35 -14.11
N ALA A 343 2.34 -11.17 -15.42
CA ALA A 343 1.68 -12.10 -16.32
C ALA A 343 2.40 -12.18 -17.66
N VAL A 344 2.44 -13.37 -18.25
CA VAL A 344 2.90 -13.61 -19.62
C VAL A 344 1.79 -14.32 -20.38
N GLY A 345 1.51 -13.88 -21.61
CA GLY A 345 0.50 -14.55 -22.42
C GLY A 345 0.01 -13.77 -23.63
N CYS A 346 -0.97 -14.39 -24.29
CA CYS A 346 -1.69 -13.86 -25.43
C CYS A 346 -3.15 -14.39 -25.42
N GLY A 347 -3.90 -14.22 -26.51
CA GLY A 347 -5.34 -14.56 -26.54
C GLY A 347 -5.70 -16.01 -26.23
N GLU A 348 -4.74 -16.93 -26.39
CA GLU A 348 -4.91 -18.36 -26.17
C GLU A 348 -4.70 -18.79 -24.72
N ARG A 349 -3.68 -18.24 -24.04
CA ARG A 349 -3.23 -18.66 -22.72
C ARG A 349 -2.56 -17.52 -21.98
N ILE A 350 -2.78 -17.45 -20.68
CA ILE A 350 -2.12 -16.49 -19.78
C ILE A 350 -1.56 -17.28 -18.59
N LEU A 351 -0.30 -17.03 -18.24
CA LEU A 351 0.28 -17.43 -16.96
C LEU A 351 0.52 -16.19 -16.13
N SER A 352 0.27 -16.27 -14.83
CA SER A 352 0.50 -15.18 -13.89
C SER A 352 1.26 -15.66 -12.67
N ALA A 353 1.93 -14.74 -12.00
CA ALA A 353 2.61 -14.99 -10.75
C ALA A 353 2.69 -13.71 -9.92
N SER A 354 2.96 -13.87 -8.63
CA SER A 354 3.26 -12.77 -7.73
C SER A 354 4.54 -13.07 -6.95
N THR A 355 5.40 -12.07 -6.84
CA THR A 355 6.68 -12.16 -6.12
C THR A 355 6.67 -11.21 -4.93
N ALA A 356 7.27 -11.65 -3.81
CA ALA A 356 7.52 -10.77 -2.67
C ALA A 356 8.78 -9.92 -2.93
N ALA A 357 8.67 -8.93 -3.81
CA ALA A 357 9.75 -7.99 -4.11
C ALA A 357 10.09 -7.11 -2.90
N GLY A 358 9.12 -6.86 -2.02
CA GLY A 358 9.27 -5.97 -0.88
C GLY A 358 9.23 -4.50 -1.31
N PRO A 359 9.21 -3.57 -0.34
CA PRO A 359 8.87 -2.17 -0.62
C PRO A 359 10.07 -1.33 -1.11
N ALA A 360 11.20 -1.95 -1.49
CA ALA A 360 12.43 -1.22 -1.85
C ALA A 360 12.22 -0.24 -3.02
N PHE A 361 11.47 -0.66 -4.04
CA PHE A 361 11.08 0.19 -5.18
C PHE A 361 10.09 1.31 -4.82
N GLU A 362 9.49 1.28 -3.63
CA GLU A 362 8.67 2.37 -3.09
C GLU A 362 9.45 3.24 -2.07
N GLY A 363 10.76 3.03 -1.93
CA GLY A 363 11.59 3.68 -0.90
C GLY A 363 11.33 3.14 0.51
N GLY A 364 10.68 1.98 0.64
CA GLY A 364 10.55 1.26 1.91
C GLY A 364 11.81 0.43 2.21
N ASN A 365 12.10 0.21 3.49
CA ASN A 365 13.32 -0.44 4.01
C ASN A 365 14.68 0.21 3.65
N ILE A 366 14.70 1.16 2.72
CA ILE A 366 15.84 2.01 2.43
C ILE A 366 16.02 3.03 3.57
N VAL A 367 17.26 3.21 4.06
CA VAL A 367 17.57 4.02 5.26
C VAL A 367 17.06 5.46 5.11
N CYS A 368 17.45 6.13 4.03
CA CYS A 368 16.95 7.47 3.68
C CYS A 368 15.76 7.42 2.69
N GLY A 369 15.04 6.30 2.66
CA GLY A 369 13.97 6.03 1.70
C GLY A 369 12.65 6.76 1.98
N THR A 370 12.07 7.31 0.91
CA THR A 370 10.76 7.97 0.90
C THR A 370 9.94 7.57 -0.32
N GLY A 371 8.62 7.76 -0.28
CA GLY A 371 7.78 7.64 -1.47
C GLY A 371 8.02 8.79 -2.46
N SER A 372 7.37 8.73 -3.62
CA SER A 372 7.45 9.76 -4.66
C SER A 372 6.72 11.05 -4.26
N ILE A 373 7.40 11.89 -3.47
CA ILE A 373 6.91 13.18 -2.96
C ILE A 373 7.85 14.31 -3.38
N PRO A 374 7.39 15.59 -3.38
CA PRO A 374 8.27 16.72 -3.62
C PRO A 374 9.51 16.70 -2.71
N GLY A 375 10.69 16.84 -3.32
CA GLY A 375 11.98 16.77 -2.62
C GLY A 375 12.57 15.36 -2.52
N ALA A 376 11.87 14.31 -2.96
CA ALA A 376 12.48 12.99 -3.09
C ALA A 376 13.49 12.99 -4.25
N ILE A 377 14.71 12.52 -3.99
CA ILE A 377 15.74 12.30 -5.01
C ILE A 377 15.24 11.20 -5.93
N CYS A 378 15.05 11.55 -7.20
CA CYS A 378 14.50 10.68 -8.23
C CYS A 378 15.49 10.35 -9.35
N LYS A 379 16.61 11.08 -9.43
CA LYS A 379 17.72 10.82 -10.36
C LYS A 379 19.04 11.20 -9.70
N VAL A 380 20.08 10.42 -9.99
CA VAL A 380 21.46 10.65 -9.53
C VAL A 380 22.40 10.60 -10.72
N GLU A 381 23.34 11.52 -10.77
CA GLU A 381 24.47 11.55 -11.70
C GLU A 381 25.75 11.73 -10.86
N THR A 382 26.73 10.84 -11.03
CA THR A 382 28.01 10.94 -10.30
C THR A 382 29.17 10.38 -11.13
N ASP A 383 30.35 10.96 -10.95
CA ASP A 383 31.64 10.43 -11.44
C ASP A 383 32.46 9.77 -10.32
N GLY A 384 31.86 9.60 -9.14
CA GLY A 384 32.47 9.07 -7.92
C GLY A 384 33.04 10.11 -6.97
N GLU A 385 33.35 11.32 -7.47
CA GLU A 385 33.82 12.45 -6.64
C GLU A 385 32.73 13.52 -6.50
N GLN A 386 32.05 13.85 -7.60
CA GLN A 386 30.99 14.85 -7.65
C GLN A 386 29.64 14.18 -7.80
N VAL A 387 28.74 14.50 -6.89
CA VAL A 387 27.37 13.98 -6.90
C VAL A 387 26.40 15.09 -7.26
N LYS A 388 25.56 14.81 -8.26
CA LYS A 388 24.44 15.66 -8.63
C LYS A 388 23.15 14.88 -8.50
N VAL A 389 22.23 15.41 -7.71
CA VAL A 389 20.91 14.83 -7.48
C VAL A 389 19.83 15.70 -8.09
N PHE A 390 18.75 15.07 -8.54
CA PHE A 390 17.54 15.74 -9.01
C PHE A 390 16.37 15.28 -8.16
N THR A 391 15.52 16.21 -7.78
CA THR A 391 14.40 15.95 -6.89
C THR A 391 13.07 16.21 -7.58
N ILE A 392 12.05 15.47 -7.15
CA ILE A 392 10.68 15.69 -7.62
C ILE A 392 10.25 17.12 -7.26
N GLY A 393 9.75 17.86 -8.26
CA GLY A 393 9.30 19.24 -8.12
C GLY A 393 10.41 20.25 -7.86
N ASN A 394 11.69 19.89 -8.06
CA ASN A 394 12.85 20.75 -7.77
C ASN A 394 12.86 21.31 -6.33
N ALA A 395 12.24 20.60 -5.38
CA ALA A 395 12.22 20.98 -3.98
C ALA A 395 13.49 20.49 -3.26
N PRO A 396 13.85 21.06 -2.09
CA PRO A 396 14.97 20.59 -1.28
C PRO A 396 14.91 19.08 -1.01
N ALA A 397 16.06 18.43 -1.02
CA ALA A 397 16.18 16.99 -0.88
C ALA A 397 15.73 16.54 0.52
N ARG A 398 14.83 15.56 0.56
CA ARG A 398 14.23 15.02 1.79
C ARG A 398 14.48 13.53 2.01
N GLY A 399 14.81 12.80 0.95
CA GLY A 399 15.06 11.37 0.95
C GLY A 399 15.18 10.84 -0.48
N ILE A 400 15.25 9.53 -0.64
CA ILE A 400 15.43 8.85 -1.93
C ILE A 400 14.14 8.09 -2.27
N CYS A 401 13.55 8.35 -3.45
CA CYS A 401 12.44 7.52 -3.95
C CYS A 401 12.97 6.34 -4.76
N GLY A 402 12.09 5.38 -5.11
CA GLY A 402 12.48 4.16 -5.81
C GLY A 402 13.34 4.39 -7.05
N THR A 403 12.98 5.36 -7.89
CA THR A 403 13.75 5.64 -9.13
C THR A 403 15.14 6.16 -8.78
N GLY A 404 15.23 7.05 -7.79
CA GLY A 404 16.49 7.53 -7.25
C GLY A 404 17.36 6.42 -6.67
N VAL A 405 16.75 5.37 -6.12
CA VAL A 405 17.48 4.19 -5.63
C VAL A 405 18.07 3.38 -6.79
N ILE A 406 17.30 3.09 -7.84
CA ILE A 406 17.81 2.43 -9.05
C ILE A 406 18.93 3.26 -9.69
N ASP A 407 18.71 4.57 -9.85
CA ASP A 407 19.70 5.52 -10.36
C ASP A 407 20.98 5.48 -9.54
N THR A 408 20.87 5.51 -8.21
CA THR A 408 22.02 5.48 -7.31
C THR A 408 22.80 4.19 -7.51
N VAL A 409 22.15 3.03 -7.46
CA VAL A 409 22.83 1.73 -7.64
C VAL A 409 23.51 1.65 -9.00
N CYS A 410 22.83 2.08 -10.06
CA CYS A 410 23.36 2.09 -11.41
C CYS A 410 24.63 2.95 -11.53
N GLU A 411 24.61 4.18 -11.00
CA GLU A 411 25.78 5.06 -11.06
C GLU A 411 26.92 4.56 -10.17
N LEU A 412 26.62 4.02 -8.98
CA LEU A 412 27.64 3.47 -8.10
C LEU A 412 28.32 2.23 -8.69
N LYS A 413 27.56 1.33 -9.33
CA LYS A 413 28.08 0.18 -10.07
C LYS A 413 28.99 0.64 -11.23
N LYS A 414 28.49 1.59 -12.03
CA LYS A 414 29.21 2.13 -13.20
C LYS A 414 30.56 2.76 -12.82
N ASN A 415 30.65 3.40 -11.66
CA ASN A 415 31.86 4.05 -11.17
C ASN A 415 32.74 3.12 -10.30
N GLY A 416 32.41 1.82 -10.20
CA GLY A 416 33.19 0.85 -9.42
C GLY A 416 33.11 1.02 -7.91
N ILE A 417 32.21 1.86 -7.40
CA ILE A 417 31.97 2.02 -5.96
C ILE A 417 31.24 0.80 -5.40
N ILE A 418 30.42 0.15 -6.24
CA ILE A 418 29.77 -1.13 -5.97
C ILE A 418 30.27 -2.15 -6.99
N ASP A 419 30.68 -3.33 -6.54
CA ASP A 419 31.04 -4.46 -7.41
C ASP A 419 29.81 -5.28 -7.87
N GLU A 420 30.00 -6.29 -8.73
CA GLU A 420 28.90 -7.14 -9.19
C GLU A 420 28.18 -7.89 -8.07
N THR A 421 28.84 -8.13 -6.94
CA THR A 421 28.25 -8.79 -5.77
C THR A 421 27.40 -7.83 -4.93
N GLY A 422 27.46 -6.54 -5.23
CA GLY A 422 26.80 -5.47 -4.49
C GLY A 422 27.61 -4.97 -3.30
N LEU A 423 28.88 -5.35 -3.17
CA LEU A 423 29.74 -4.86 -2.09
C LEU A 423 30.23 -3.46 -2.42
N MET A 424 30.04 -2.53 -1.48
CA MET A 424 30.56 -1.18 -1.56
C MET A 424 32.05 -1.17 -1.20
N GLU A 425 32.85 -0.36 -1.90
CA GLU A 425 34.24 -0.10 -1.52
C GLU A 425 34.34 0.76 -0.24
N GLU A 426 35.45 0.65 0.48
CA GLU A 426 35.77 1.54 1.61
C GLU A 426 36.11 2.96 1.10
N PRO A 427 35.69 4.03 1.80
CA PRO A 427 35.02 4.04 3.11
C PRO A 427 33.49 3.91 3.04
N TYR A 428 32.92 3.80 1.84
CA TYR A 428 31.46 3.86 1.64
C TYR A 428 30.71 2.65 2.21
N PHE A 429 31.40 1.52 2.36
CA PHE A 429 30.85 0.35 3.06
C PHE A 429 30.40 0.69 4.49
N GLU A 430 31.25 1.39 5.24
CA GLU A 430 30.95 1.79 6.63
C GLU A 430 30.11 3.08 6.68
N ASP A 431 30.49 4.10 5.91
CA ASP A 431 29.95 5.45 6.07
C ASP A 431 28.71 5.74 5.21
N GLY A 432 28.43 4.89 4.22
CA GLY A 432 27.46 5.13 3.17
C GLY A 432 27.91 6.21 2.18
N PHE A 433 27.40 6.14 0.96
CA PHE A 433 27.67 7.11 -0.09
C PHE A 433 26.78 8.35 0.10
N LEU A 434 27.39 9.53 0.21
CA LEU A 434 26.66 10.79 0.42
C LEU A 434 26.04 11.28 -0.89
N LEU A 435 24.72 11.43 -0.91
CA LEU A 435 23.97 11.96 -2.05
C LEU A 435 23.67 13.46 -1.91
N SER A 436 23.40 13.92 -0.69
CA SER A 436 23.12 15.33 -0.41
C SER A 436 23.43 15.66 1.04
N GLU A 437 23.97 16.85 1.29
CA GLU A 437 24.18 17.40 2.65
C GLU A 437 22.88 17.94 3.29
N GLU A 438 21.81 18.06 2.51
CA GLU A 438 20.53 18.56 3.01
C GLU A 438 19.88 17.58 4.01
N ASN A 439 19.00 18.11 4.87
CA ASN A 439 18.23 17.33 5.85
C ASN A 439 19.08 16.44 6.79
N GLY A 440 20.28 16.88 7.17
CA GLY A 440 21.18 16.15 8.06
C GLY A 440 22.04 15.10 7.35
N GLY A 441 22.09 15.11 6.02
CA GLY A 441 22.86 14.18 5.21
C GLY A 441 21.99 13.01 4.72
N ILE A 442 21.74 12.98 3.42
CA ILE A 442 21.08 11.88 2.74
C ILE A 442 22.16 10.95 2.19
N ARG A 443 22.25 9.75 2.75
CA ARG A 443 23.26 8.73 2.41
C ARG A 443 22.60 7.46 1.91
N PHE A 444 23.32 6.75 1.05
CA PHE A 444 22.95 5.43 0.54
C PHE A 444 23.92 4.38 1.06
N TYR A 445 23.42 3.38 1.77
CA TYR A 445 24.24 2.46 2.55
C TYR A 445 24.32 1.07 1.91
N GLN A 446 25.32 0.28 2.32
CA GLN A 446 25.46 -1.12 1.92
C GLN A 446 24.19 -1.96 2.13
N LYS A 447 23.45 -1.69 3.22
CA LYS A 447 22.18 -2.36 3.48
C LYS A 447 21.13 -2.01 2.41
N ASP A 448 21.11 -0.78 1.92
CA ASP A 448 20.16 -0.33 0.90
C ASP A 448 20.44 -1.03 -0.44
N VAL A 449 21.72 -1.22 -0.78
CA VAL A 449 22.13 -2.06 -1.92
C VAL A 449 21.55 -3.47 -1.78
N ARG A 450 21.63 -4.06 -0.57
CA ARG A 450 21.11 -5.39 -0.32
C ARG A 450 19.59 -5.48 -0.48
N GLU A 451 18.83 -4.50 -0.01
CA GLU A 451 17.36 -4.47 -0.19
C GLU A 451 17.00 -4.45 -1.68
N ILE A 452 17.76 -3.72 -2.51
CA ILE A 452 17.53 -3.68 -3.96
C ILE A 452 17.91 -4.98 -4.65
N GLN A 453 19.00 -5.64 -4.25
CA GLN A 453 19.31 -6.97 -4.76
C GLN A 453 18.18 -7.96 -4.48
N LEU A 454 17.65 -7.98 -3.26
CA LEU A 454 16.55 -8.87 -2.90
C LEU A 454 15.29 -8.59 -3.74
N ALA A 455 14.96 -7.31 -3.92
CA ALA A 455 13.78 -6.90 -4.68
C ALA A 455 13.91 -7.18 -6.18
N LYS A 456 15.04 -6.82 -6.79
CA LYS A 456 15.26 -7.04 -8.24
C LYS A 456 15.31 -8.53 -8.57
N SER A 457 15.93 -9.33 -7.72
CA SER A 457 16.03 -10.77 -7.92
C SER A 457 14.68 -11.45 -7.87
N ALA A 458 13.79 -10.99 -6.97
CA ALA A 458 12.44 -11.52 -6.86
C ALA A 458 11.68 -11.29 -8.18
N VAL A 459 11.69 -10.06 -8.67
CA VAL A 459 11.00 -9.69 -9.93
C VAL A 459 11.60 -10.43 -11.12
N ARG A 460 12.93 -10.38 -11.27
CA ARG A 460 13.64 -11.03 -12.38
C ARG A 460 13.43 -12.54 -12.39
N ALA A 461 13.55 -13.19 -11.24
CA ALA A 461 13.31 -14.63 -11.12
C ALA A 461 11.86 -15.01 -11.40
N GLY A 462 10.88 -14.20 -10.97
CA GLY A 462 9.48 -14.42 -11.31
C GLY A 462 9.25 -14.35 -12.81
N LEU A 463 9.85 -13.35 -13.48
CA LEU A 463 9.77 -13.18 -14.93
C LEU A 463 10.37 -14.37 -15.67
N GLU A 464 11.59 -14.78 -15.31
CA GLU A 464 12.25 -15.93 -15.93
C GLU A 464 11.45 -17.22 -15.73
N THR A 465 10.92 -17.43 -14.53
CA THR A 465 10.08 -18.59 -14.24
C THR A 465 8.84 -18.58 -15.14
N LEU A 466 8.17 -17.45 -15.27
CA LEU A 466 6.99 -17.34 -16.13
C LEU A 466 7.32 -17.60 -17.61
N ILE A 467 8.39 -17.01 -18.13
CA ILE A 467 8.84 -17.19 -19.51
C ILE A 467 9.18 -18.68 -19.77
N SER A 468 9.94 -19.30 -18.86
CA SER A 468 10.30 -20.72 -18.90
C SER A 468 9.05 -21.62 -18.91
N LYS A 469 8.11 -21.42 -17.97
CA LYS A 469 6.87 -22.23 -17.88
C LYS A 469 5.89 -21.99 -19.02
N TYR A 470 5.89 -20.78 -19.59
CA TYR A 470 5.11 -20.48 -20.78
C TYR A 470 5.70 -21.16 -22.02
N GLY A 471 7.02 -21.35 -22.04
CA GLY A 471 7.75 -22.08 -23.08
C GLY A 471 8.12 -21.21 -24.28
N VAL A 472 8.49 -19.95 -24.04
CA VAL A 472 8.84 -18.97 -25.09
C VAL A 472 10.22 -18.38 -24.83
N THR A 473 10.88 -17.91 -25.89
CA THR A 473 12.14 -17.17 -25.78
C THR A 473 11.89 -15.66 -25.74
N TYR A 474 12.90 -14.88 -25.34
CA TYR A 474 12.85 -13.41 -25.41
C TYR A 474 12.58 -12.87 -26.82
N GLU A 475 13.00 -13.59 -27.86
CA GLU A 475 12.80 -13.20 -29.25
C GLU A 475 11.33 -13.27 -29.65
N GLU A 476 10.61 -14.26 -29.12
CA GLU A 476 9.19 -14.51 -29.37
C GLU A 476 8.26 -13.57 -28.59
N ILE A 477 8.75 -13.00 -27.48
CA ILE A 477 8.03 -11.96 -26.73
C ILE A 477 7.93 -10.69 -27.59
N ASP A 478 6.71 -10.18 -27.76
CA ASP A 478 6.44 -8.99 -28.57
C ASP A 478 6.72 -7.70 -27.80
N ARG A 479 6.27 -7.65 -26.53
CA ARG A 479 6.38 -6.48 -25.67
C ARG A 479 6.45 -6.88 -24.20
N ILE A 480 7.21 -6.12 -23.42
CA ILE A 480 7.17 -6.17 -21.95
C ILE A 480 6.63 -4.84 -21.44
N TYR A 481 5.45 -4.87 -20.83
CA TYR A 481 4.81 -3.70 -20.25
C TYR A 481 5.16 -3.59 -18.77
N ILE A 482 5.69 -2.45 -18.36
CA ILE A 482 5.97 -2.13 -16.96
C ILE A 482 4.86 -1.19 -16.45
N ALA A 483 4.07 -1.70 -15.52
CA ALA A 483 3.00 -0.99 -14.84
C ALA A 483 3.40 -0.62 -13.41
N GLY A 484 2.50 0.09 -12.73
CA GLY A 484 2.68 0.56 -11.37
C GLY A 484 3.17 2.01 -11.31
N GLY A 485 2.89 2.67 -10.19
CA GLY A 485 3.25 4.09 -9.99
C GLY A 485 4.75 4.35 -10.03
N PHE A 486 5.55 3.33 -9.65
CA PHE A 486 7.00 3.36 -9.76
C PHE A 486 7.49 3.12 -11.19
N GLY A 487 6.97 2.09 -11.86
CA GLY A 487 7.43 1.64 -13.17
C GLY A 487 7.31 2.68 -14.28
N TYR A 488 6.38 3.64 -14.16
CA TYR A 488 6.16 4.67 -15.19
C TYR A 488 7.32 5.66 -15.38
N GLN A 489 7.99 6.03 -14.29
CA GLN A 489 9.09 7.01 -14.28
C GLN A 489 10.47 6.36 -14.24
N MET A 490 10.50 5.02 -14.32
CA MET A 490 11.74 4.26 -14.24
C MET A 490 12.53 4.40 -15.55
N ASP A 491 13.83 4.68 -15.43
CA ASP A 491 14.75 4.60 -16.55
C ASP A 491 14.98 3.13 -16.91
N ILE A 492 14.50 2.73 -18.09
CA ILE A 492 14.56 1.34 -18.56
C ILE A 492 16.00 0.87 -18.76
N HIS A 493 16.88 1.73 -19.29
CA HIS A 493 18.29 1.39 -19.48
C HIS A 493 18.94 1.09 -18.13
N LYS A 494 18.69 1.93 -17.12
CA LYS A 494 19.23 1.70 -15.77
C LYS A 494 18.65 0.46 -15.10
N ALA A 495 17.36 0.18 -15.30
CA ALA A 495 16.73 -1.04 -14.80
C ALA A 495 17.34 -2.31 -15.42
N VAL A 496 17.64 -2.28 -16.72
CA VAL A 496 18.37 -3.35 -17.42
C VAL A 496 19.81 -3.46 -16.89
N ASP A 497 20.53 -2.35 -16.72
CA ASP A 497 21.93 -2.31 -16.26
C ASP A 497 22.13 -2.91 -14.86
N ILE A 498 21.13 -2.79 -13.97
CA ILE A 498 21.16 -3.42 -12.63
C ILE A 498 20.64 -4.86 -12.65
N GLY A 499 20.22 -5.38 -13.80
CA GLY A 499 19.67 -6.73 -13.95
C GLY A 499 18.27 -6.92 -13.36
N LEU A 500 17.47 -5.85 -13.27
CA LEU A 500 16.04 -5.96 -12.93
C LEU A 500 15.23 -6.50 -14.12
N LEU A 501 15.59 -6.09 -15.34
CA LEU A 501 14.90 -6.45 -16.58
C LEU A 501 15.89 -7.09 -17.58
N PRO A 502 15.41 -7.89 -18.55
CA PRO A 502 16.27 -8.53 -19.54
C PRO A 502 16.85 -7.52 -20.52
N ALA A 503 18.16 -7.58 -20.73
CA ALA A 503 18.84 -6.78 -21.76
C ALA A 503 18.36 -7.17 -23.17
N GLU A 504 18.04 -8.44 -23.39
CA GLU A 504 17.55 -8.98 -24.66
C GLU A 504 16.20 -8.39 -25.08
N CYS A 505 15.44 -7.85 -24.13
CA CYS A 505 14.13 -7.25 -24.36
C CYS A 505 14.13 -5.73 -24.22
N GLU A 506 15.28 -5.07 -24.05
CA GLU A 506 15.37 -3.65 -23.74
C GLU A 506 14.54 -2.78 -24.69
N GLU A 507 14.67 -3.00 -26.00
CA GLU A 507 13.93 -2.28 -27.05
C GLU A 507 12.42 -2.60 -27.09
N LYS A 508 11.99 -3.66 -26.40
CA LYS A 508 10.60 -4.13 -26.33
C LYS A 508 9.89 -3.70 -25.04
N ILE A 509 10.60 -3.05 -24.13
CA ILE A 509 10.06 -2.64 -22.83
C ILE A 509 9.32 -1.30 -22.97
N GLU A 510 8.13 -1.21 -22.39
CA GLU A 510 7.31 -0.01 -22.38
C GLU A 510 6.71 0.24 -21.01
N ALA A 511 6.92 1.45 -20.49
CA ALA A 511 6.26 1.92 -19.29
C ALA A 511 4.82 2.37 -19.58
N VAL A 512 3.82 1.75 -18.92
CA VAL A 512 2.38 1.94 -19.23
C VAL A 512 1.54 2.57 -18.11
N GLY A 513 2.18 2.90 -16.98
CA GLY A 513 1.52 3.61 -15.88
C GLY A 513 0.58 2.72 -15.06
N ASN A 514 -0.44 3.34 -14.46
CA ASN A 514 -1.44 2.61 -13.66
C ASN A 514 -2.45 1.91 -14.59
N THR A 515 -2.15 0.67 -14.96
CA THR A 515 -3.00 -0.15 -15.82
C THR A 515 -4.25 -0.66 -15.09
N SER A 516 -4.19 -0.88 -13.77
CA SER A 516 -5.33 -1.23 -12.92
C SER A 516 -6.45 -0.19 -13.03
N LEU A 517 -6.12 1.08 -12.86
CA LEU A 517 -7.08 2.19 -12.93
C LEU A 517 -7.57 2.42 -14.37
N ARG A 518 -6.66 2.36 -15.36
CA ARG A 518 -7.03 2.51 -16.78
C ARG A 518 -7.99 1.41 -17.26
N GLY A 519 -7.79 0.17 -16.83
CA GLY A 519 -8.73 -0.92 -17.16
C GLY A 519 -10.06 -0.78 -16.41
N ALA A 520 -10.09 -0.23 -15.19
CA ALA A 520 -11.34 0.10 -14.51
C ALA A 520 -12.12 1.19 -15.27
N VAL A 521 -11.43 2.20 -15.82
CA VAL A 521 -12.02 3.19 -16.74
C VAL A 521 -12.51 2.54 -18.03
N GLN A 522 -11.76 1.61 -18.61
CA GLN A 522 -12.18 0.84 -19.78
C GLN A 522 -13.50 0.09 -19.49
N CYS A 523 -13.59 -0.57 -18.33
CA CYS A 523 -14.80 -1.29 -17.91
C CYS A 523 -16.02 -0.37 -17.68
N LEU A 524 -15.81 0.92 -17.40
CA LEU A 524 -16.90 1.90 -17.33
C LEU A 524 -17.39 2.35 -18.72
N THR A 525 -16.51 2.33 -19.72
CA THR A 525 -16.71 3.05 -20.99
C THR A 525 -16.84 2.15 -22.23
N GLU A 526 -16.53 0.87 -22.10
CA GLU A 526 -16.67 -0.17 -23.12
C GLU A 526 -17.63 -1.27 -22.63
N GLU A 527 -18.58 -1.66 -23.49
CA GLU A 527 -19.65 -2.61 -23.13
C GLU A 527 -19.13 -4.04 -22.95
N ASP A 528 -18.12 -4.45 -23.74
CA ASP A 528 -17.53 -5.80 -23.74
C ASP A 528 -16.36 -5.97 -22.76
N ALA A 529 -15.89 -4.89 -22.14
CA ALA A 529 -14.69 -4.91 -21.31
C ALA A 529 -14.81 -5.83 -20.09
N LEU A 530 -15.96 -5.85 -19.41
CA LEU A 530 -16.15 -6.74 -18.27
C LEU A 530 -16.16 -8.23 -18.68
N GLU A 531 -16.82 -8.56 -19.79
CA GLU A 531 -16.85 -9.94 -20.32
C GLU A 531 -15.44 -10.39 -20.74
N ARG A 532 -14.65 -9.48 -21.32
CA ARG A 532 -13.23 -9.72 -21.64
C ARG A 532 -12.41 -9.97 -20.39
N MET A 533 -12.56 -9.14 -19.34
CA MET A 533 -11.90 -9.34 -18.04
C MET A 533 -12.24 -10.71 -17.44
N GLU A 534 -13.51 -11.08 -17.43
CA GLU A 534 -13.97 -12.39 -16.96
C GLU A 534 -13.34 -13.53 -17.76
N SER A 535 -13.33 -13.43 -19.10
CA SER A 535 -12.73 -14.44 -19.97
C SER A 535 -11.21 -14.58 -19.77
N MET A 536 -10.49 -13.47 -19.61
CA MET A 536 -9.04 -13.52 -19.36
C MET A 536 -8.73 -14.10 -17.98
N ALA A 537 -9.51 -13.75 -16.95
CA ALA A 537 -9.34 -14.33 -15.62
C ALA A 537 -9.57 -15.85 -15.63
N GLU A 538 -10.53 -16.35 -16.41
CA GLU A 538 -10.78 -17.80 -16.55
C GLU A 538 -9.69 -18.54 -17.33
N LYS A 539 -9.02 -17.88 -18.28
CA LYS A 539 -7.92 -18.45 -19.08
C LYS A 539 -6.55 -18.34 -18.41
N ALA A 540 -6.46 -17.59 -17.32
CA ALA A 540 -5.20 -17.34 -16.62
C ALA A 540 -4.95 -18.38 -15.54
N ASP A 541 -3.78 -19.01 -15.57
CA ASP A 541 -3.30 -19.89 -14.51
C ASP A 541 -2.24 -19.17 -13.66
N GLU A 542 -2.27 -19.40 -12.34
CA GLU A 542 -1.22 -18.95 -11.44
C GLU A 542 -0.07 -19.99 -11.37
N VAL A 543 1.16 -19.50 -11.46
CA VAL A 543 2.38 -20.27 -11.16
C VAL A 543 2.81 -20.01 -9.71
N PRO A 544 2.74 -21.01 -8.81
CA PRO A 544 3.08 -20.83 -7.40
C PRO A 544 4.61 -20.83 -7.19
N LEU A 545 5.22 -19.65 -7.32
CA LEU A 545 6.68 -19.44 -7.26
C LEU A 545 7.33 -19.92 -5.97
N SER A 546 6.64 -19.84 -4.83
CA SER A 546 7.18 -20.24 -3.52
C SER A 546 7.61 -21.70 -3.44
N SER A 547 7.00 -22.56 -4.26
CA SER A 547 7.32 -23.99 -4.33
C SER A 547 8.07 -24.38 -5.61
N ASP A 548 8.33 -23.43 -6.50
CA ASP A 548 9.00 -23.69 -7.77
C ASP A 548 10.52 -23.67 -7.59
N LYS A 549 11.20 -24.70 -8.13
CA LYS A 549 12.66 -24.83 -8.01
C LYS A 549 13.41 -23.89 -8.94
N GLU A 550 12.93 -23.68 -10.16
CA GLU A 550 13.54 -22.77 -11.13
C GLU A 550 13.50 -21.35 -10.59
N PHE A 551 12.39 -20.95 -9.94
CA PHE A 551 12.32 -19.66 -9.27
C PHE A 551 13.43 -19.46 -8.24
N GLN A 552 13.73 -20.45 -7.40
CA GLN A 552 14.80 -20.34 -6.40
C GLN A 552 16.19 -20.26 -7.06
N GLU A 553 16.40 -21.01 -8.13
CA GLU A 553 17.65 -20.98 -8.91
C GLU A 553 17.86 -19.60 -9.55
N TYR A 554 16.87 -19.08 -10.27
CA TYR A 554 16.91 -17.73 -10.84
C TYR A 554 17.03 -16.65 -9.76
N TYR A 555 16.36 -16.81 -8.62
CA TYR A 555 16.47 -15.83 -7.52
C TYR A 555 17.90 -15.72 -6.98
N MET A 556 18.62 -16.83 -6.89
CA MET A 556 20.03 -16.82 -6.50
C MET A 556 20.93 -16.28 -7.61
N GLU A 557 20.66 -16.65 -8.86
CA GLU A 557 21.42 -16.20 -10.04
C GLU A 557 21.37 -14.68 -10.20
N TYR A 558 20.18 -14.09 -10.13
CA TYR A 558 19.96 -12.66 -10.36
C TYR A 558 20.18 -11.77 -9.13
N MET A 559 20.74 -12.33 -8.06
CA MET A 559 21.17 -11.59 -6.87
C MET A 559 22.31 -10.61 -7.17
N TYR A 560 23.22 -11.00 -8.06
CA TYR A 560 24.32 -10.16 -8.52
C TYR A 560 23.85 -9.16 -9.57
N PHE A 561 24.56 -8.03 -9.67
CA PHE A 561 24.19 -6.92 -10.56
C PHE A 561 24.63 -7.13 -12.00
#